data_AF-A0A954LGK1-F1
#
_entry.id   AF-A0A954LGK1-F1
#
_cell.length_a   1.000
_cell.length_b   1.000
_cell.length_c   1.000
_cell.angle_alpha   90.00
_cell.angle_beta   90.00
_cell.angle_gamma   90.00
#
_symmetry.space_group_name_H-M   'P 1'
#
loop_
_entity.id
_entity.type
_entity.pdbx_description
1 polymer ?
#
loop_
_entity_poly.entity_id
_entity_poly.type
_entity_poly.pdbx_seq_one_letter_code
_entity_poly.pdbx_strand_id
1 'polypeptide(L)'
;MSKESITKGFTLIELLVVIAIIAILIALLLPAVQQAREAARRTQCRNNMKQLGLAMHNYVDVHSVLPPGSIGTSFTRSAGDNTNQCFSPLVMILPYIDQAPLYNLIDFYYDYADTVNKDR
;
A
#
# COMPACT_ATOMS: atom_id res chain seq x y z
N MET A 1 66.94 7.97 -22.31
CA MET A 1 66.03 6.94 -22.86
C MET A 1 64.60 7.44 -22.70
N SER A 2 64.12 8.16 -23.71
CA SER A 2 62.81 8.82 -23.75
C SER A 2 61.72 7.78 -23.95
N LYS A 3 60.83 7.62 -22.97
CA LYS A 3 59.63 6.78 -23.09
C LYS A 3 58.63 7.48 -24.01
N GLU A 4 58.36 6.93 -25.18
CA GLU A 4 57.25 7.39 -26.03
C GLU A 4 55.91 6.98 -25.41
N SER A 5 55.02 7.95 -25.23
CA SER A 5 53.66 7.75 -24.73
C SER A 5 52.74 7.45 -25.92
N ILE A 6 52.25 6.23 -26.01
CA ILE A 6 51.28 5.82 -27.05
C ILE A 6 49.90 6.32 -26.64
N THR A 7 49.44 7.41 -27.23
CA THR A 7 48.05 7.87 -27.13
C THR A 7 47.20 7.09 -28.14
N LYS A 8 46.41 6.11 -27.66
CA LYS A 8 45.40 5.43 -28.48
C LYS A 8 44.23 6.38 -28.70
N GLY A 9 44.00 6.80 -29.96
CA GLY A 9 42.82 7.55 -30.37
C GLY A 9 41.60 6.65 -30.49
N PHE A 10 40.46 7.10 -29.97
CA PHE A 10 39.18 6.40 -30.07
C PHE A 10 38.59 6.58 -31.47
N THR A 11 38.20 5.51 -32.14
CA THR A 11 37.59 5.61 -33.48
C THR A 11 36.09 5.92 -33.36
N LEU A 12 35.55 6.70 -34.29
CA LEU A 12 34.10 6.98 -34.36
C LEU A 12 33.26 5.69 -34.42
N ILE A 13 33.81 4.64 -35.01
CA ILE A 13 33.17 3.32 -35.16
C ILE A 13 33.05 2.63 -33.80
N GLU A 14 34.10 2.64 -32.98
CA GLU A 14 34.06 2.07 -31.64
C GLU A 14 32.99 2.75 -30.77
N LEU A 15 32.84 4.07 -30.87
CA LEU A 15 31.79 4.80 -30.16
C LEU A 15 30.39 4.38 -30.62
N LEU A 16 30.21 4.28 -31.94
CA LEU A 16 28.92 4.00 -32.56
C LEU A 16 28.42 2.59 -32.21
N VAL A 17 29.31 1.60 -32.19
CA VAL A 17 28.95 0.23 -31.80
C VAL A 17 28.48 0.18 -30.34
N VAL A 18 29.17 0.89 -29.44
CA VAL A 18 28.80 0.91 -28.01
C VAL A 18 27.42 1.51 -27.80
N ILE A 19 27.12 2.65 -28.41
CA ILE A 19 25.78 3.26 -28.27
C ILE A 19 24.68 2.38 -28.89
N ALA A 20 24.97 1.68 -29.99
CA ALA A 20 24.02 0.77 -30.62
C ALA A 20 23.68 -0.41 -29.70
N ILE A 21 24.69 -1.00 -29.05
CA ILE A 21 24.48 -2.08 -28.08
C ILE A 21 23.65 -1.58 -26.89
N ILE A 22 23.98 -0.41 -26.32
CA ILE A 22 23.22 0.16 -25.19
C ILE A 22 21.76 0.44 -25.58
N ALA A 23 21.51 0.98 -26.77
CA ALA A 23 20.16 1.25 -27.26
C ALA A 23 19.32 -0.03 -27.37
N ILE A 24 19.90 -1.12 -27.90
CA ILE A 24 19.23 -2.42 -27.99
C ILE A 24 18.93 -2.97 -26.59
N LEU A 25 19.89 -2.90 -25.66
CA LEU A 25 19.69 -3.36 -24.30
C LEU A 25 18.55 -2.59 -23.61
N ILE A 26 18.53 -1.26 -23.71
CA ILE A 26 17.47 -0.43 -23.11
C ILE A 26 16.11 -0.71 -23.76
N ALA A 27 16.07 -0.87 -25.09
CA ALA A 27 14.84 -1.17 -25.82
C ALA A 27 14.19 -2.48 -25.34
N LEU A 28 15.00 -3.48 -24.96
CA LEU A 28 14.52 -4.73 -24.38
C LEU A 28 14.15 -4.59 -22.89
N LEU A 29 14.85 -3.74 -22.15
CA LEU A 29 14.64 -3.55 -20.70
C LEU A 29 13.40 -2.71 -20.37
N LEU A 30 13.10 -1.67 -21.14
CA LEU A 30 11.99 -0.74 -20.87
C LEU A 30 10.61 -1.43 -20.78
N PRO A 31 10.19 -2.28 -21.74
CA PRO A 31 8.92 -3.01 -21.63
C PRO A 31 8.94 -4.02 -20.48
N ALA A 32 10.08 -4.66 -20.20
CA ALA A 32 10.20 -5.63 -19.11
C ALA A 32 10.07 -4.98 -17.72
N VAL A 33 10.66 -3.81 -17.52
CA VAL A 33 10.57 -3.06 -16.25
C VAL A 33 9.13 -2.65 -15.93
N GLN A 34 8.34 -2.28 -16.95
CA GLN A 34 6.93 -1.91 -16.74
C GLN A 34 6.08 -3.11 -16.34
N GLN A 35 6.27 -4.26 -17.01
CA GLN A 35 5.61 -5.52 -16.64
C GLN A 35 5.97 -5.93 -15.21
N ALA A 36 7.24 -5.84 -14.84
CA ALA A 36 7.71 -6.14 -13.49
C ALA A 36 7.07 -5.20 -12.44
N ARG A 37 6.97 -3.89 -12.73
CA ARG A 37 6.30 -2.93 -11.85
C ARG A 37 4.83 -3.24 -11.68
N GLU A 38 4.13 -3.58 -12.75
CA GLU A 38 2.72 -3.92 -12.66
C GLU A 38 2.48 -5.23 -11.91
N ALA A 39 3.31 -6.25 -12.15
CA ALA A 39 3.28 -7.50 -11.39
C ALA A 39 3.56 -7.27 -9.89
N ALA A 40 4.49 -6.38 -9.55
CA ALA A 40 4.77 -5.99 -8.17
C ALA A 40 3.56 -5.29 -7.52
N ARG A 41 2.93 -4.32 -8.20
CA ARG A 41 1.70 -3.66 -7.70
C ARG A 41 0.56 -4.65 -7.48
N ARG A 42 0.34 -5.58 -8.42
CA ARG A 42 -0.68 -6.63 -8.29
C ARG A 42 -0.37 -7.56 -7.10
N THR A 43 0.88 -7.94 -6.93
CA THR A 43 1.32 -8.79 -5.82
C THR A 43 1.14 -8.08 -4.48
N GLN A 44 1.51 -6.80 -4.39
CA GLN A 44 1.31 -5.99 -3.20
C GLN A 44 -0.19 -5.86 -2.84
N CYS A 45 -1.05 -5.52 -3.81
CA CYS A 45 -2.49 -5.43 -3.60
C CYS A 45 -3.07 -6.76 -3.09
N ARG A 46 -2.70 -7.89 -3.73
CA ARG A 46 -3.12 -9.22 -3.30
C ARG A 46 -2.65 -9.54 -1.88
N ASN A 47 -1.44 -9.13 -1.51
CA ASN A 47 -0.90 -9.36 -0.16
C ASN A 47 -1.63 -8.49 0.88
N ASN A 48 -1.96 -7.24 0.56
CA ASN A 48 -2.76 -6.39 1.44
C ASN A 48 -4.15 -7.01 1.70
N MET A 49 -4.81 -7.52 0.64
CA MET A 49 -6.10 -8.22 0.79
C MET A 49 -5.98 -9.49 1.64
N LYS A 50 -4.89 -10.25 1.50
CA LYS A 50 -4.60 -11.40 2.35
C LYS A 50 -4.41 -11.01 3.82
N GLN A 51 -3.69 -9.91 4.09
CA GLN A 51 -3.51 -9.40 5.45
C GLN A 51 -4.84 -8.99 6.08
N LEU A 52 -5.71 -8.31 5.33
CA LEU A 52 -7.06 -7.97 5.80
C LEU A 52 -7.91 -9.22 6.09
N GLY A 53 -7.87 -10.22 5.21
CA GLY A 53 -8.57 -11.48 5.42
C GLY A 53 -8.07 -12.23 6.65
N LEU A 54 -6.75 -12.27 6.87
CA LEU A 54 -6.16 -12.87 8.05
C LEU A 54 -6.58 -12.12 9.33
N ALA A 55 -6.57 -10.78 9.29
CA ALA A 55 -7.02 -9.96 10.41
C ALA A 55 -8.50 -10.20 10.76
N MET A 56 -9.36 -10.37 9.75
CA MET A 56 -10.78 -10.74 9.96
C MET A 56 -10.92 -12.13 10.58
N HIS A 57 -10.13 -13.12 10.14
CA HIS A 57 -10.13 -14.45 10.76
C HIS A 57 -9.66 -14.40 12.22
N ASN A 58 -8.59 -13.65 12.51
CA ASN A 58 -8.13 -13.47 13.89
C ASN A 58 -9.20 -12.80 14.78
N TYR A 59 -9.96 -11.84 14.22
CA TYR A 59 -11.09 -11.25 14.93
C TYR A 59 -12.18 -12.30 15.23
N VAL A 60 -12.54 -13.13 14.24
CA VAL A 60 -13.54 -14.20 14.42
C VAL A 60 -13.08 -15.22 15.45
N ASP A 61 -11.79 -15.58 15.47
CA ASP A 61 -11.24 -16.54 16.44
C ASP A 61 -11.39 -16.05 17.89
N VAL A 62 -11.32 -14.73 18.12
CA VAL A 62 -11.46 -14.11 19.45
C VAL A 62 -12.92 -13.82 19.79
N HIS A 63 -13.70 -13.30 18.85
CA HIS A 63 -15.05 -12.76 19.11
C HIS A 63 -16.18 -13.71 18.68
N SER A 64 -15.87 -14.82 17.99
CA SER A 64 -16.83 -15.79 17.43
C SER A 64 -17.88 -15.19 16.48
N VAL A 65 -17.63 -13.99 15.97
CA VAL A 65 -18.49 -13.24 15.06
C VAL A 65 -17.64 -12.43 14.09
N LEU A 66 -18.15 -12.15 12.89
CA LEU A 66 -17.50 -11.21 11.98
C LEU A 66 -17.56 -9.78 12.51
N PRO A 67 -16.63 -8.89 12.10
CA PRO A 67 -16.68 -7.48 12.46
C PRO A 67 -18.05 -6.87 12.11
N PRO A 68 -18.67 -6.11 13.02
CA PRO A 68 -19.97 -5.48 12.79
C PRO A 68 -19.87 -4.47 11.64
N GLY A 69 -20.84 -4.47 10.71
CA GLY A 69 -20.83 -3.60 9.52
C GLY A 69 -20.89 -2.09 9.80
N SER A 70 -21.18 -1.70 11.04
CA SER A 70 -21.21 -0.33 11.54
C SER A 70 -21.10 -0.35 13.06
N ILE A 71 -20.32 0.57 13.65
CA ILE A 71 -20.16 0.67 15.12
C ILE A 71 -20.52 2.09 15.54
N GLY A 72 -21.54 2.24 16.38
CA GLY A 72 -21.97 3.54 16.91
C GLY A 72 -23.24 3.39 17.73
N THR A 73 -23.59 4.44 18.47
CA THR A 73 -24.78 4.45 19.33
C THR A 73 -26.04 4.88 18.57
N SER A 74 -25.86 5.54 17.43
CA SER A 74 -26.95 6.13 16.65
C SER A 74 -27.51 5.17 15.59
N PHE A 75 -28.17 4.09 16.01
CA PHE A 75 -28.98 3.27 15.09
C PHE A 75 -30.34 3.91 14.74
N THR A 76 -30.68 5.03 15.38
CA THR A 76 -31.94 5.78 15.21
C THR A 76 -31.92 6.74 14.01
N ARG A 77 -31.44 6.30 12.85
CA ARG A 77 -31.48 7.14 11.64
C ARG A 77 -32.58 6.71 10.67
N SER A 78 -33.55 7.61 10.49
CA SER A 78 -34.52 7.56 9.38
C SER A 78 -33.78 7.57 8.04
N ALA A 79 -34.26 6.77 7.09
CA ALA A 79 -33.72 6.75 5.72
C ALA A 79 -33.76 8.16 5.13
N GLY A 80 -32.58 8.78 4.92
CA GLY A 80 -32.44 10.11 4.31
C GLY A 80 -31.50 11.07 5.02
N ASP A 81 -31.07 10.76 6.24
CA ASP A 81 -30.05 11.57 6.92
C ASP A 81 -28.65 11.10 6.49
N ASN A 82 -27.80 12.02 6.04
CA ASN A 82 -26.47 11.72 5.47
C ASN A 82 -25.36 11.68 6.54
N THR A 83 -25.72 11.87 7.81
CA THR A 83 -24.78 11.93 8.93
C THR A 83 -24.47 10.52 9.46
N ASN A 84 -23.83 9.68 8.64
CA ASN A 84 -23.42 8.32 9.01
C ASN A 84 -22.31 8.32 10.07
N GLN A 85 -22.58 8.77 11.30
CA GLN A 85 -21.59 9.01 12.35
C GLN A 85 -21.00 7.74 13.00
N CYS A 86 -21.22 6.58 12.40
CA CYS A 86 -20.68 5.31 12.88
C CYS A 86 -19.26 5.05 12.35
N PHE A 87 -18.47 4.33 13.13
CA PHE A 87 -17.16 3.86 12.71
C PHE A 87 -17.27 2.76 11.66
N SER A 88 -16.26 2.74 10.78
CA SER A 88 -16.06 1.66 9.82
C SER A 88 -15.85 0.32 10.54
N PRO A 89 -16.37 -0.80 10.02
CA PRO A 89 -16.08 -2.16 10.50
C PRO A 89 -14.58 -2.44 10.63
N LEU A 90 -13.76 -1.79 9.79
CA LEU A 90 -12.31 -1.99 9.76
C LEU A 90 -11.63 -1.52 11.05
N VAL A 91 -12.27 -0.64 11.82
CA VAL A 91 -11.74 -0.17 13.11
C VAL A 91 -11.58 -1.35 14.07
N MET A 92 -12.48 -2.33 14.03
CA MET A 92 -12.43 -3.51 14.91
C MET A 92 -11.26 -4.45 14.61
N ILE A 93 -10.72 -4.40 13.39
CA ILE A 93 -9.59 -5.23 13.00
C ILE A 93 -8.23 -4.53 13.18
N LEU A 94 -8.20 -3.26 13.58
CA LEU A 94 -6.96 -2.48 13.79
C LEU A 94 -5.92 -3.20 14.65
N PRO A 95 -6.28 -3.83 15.80
CA PRO A 95 -5.30 -4.56 16.60
C PRO A 95 -4.65 -5.74 15.87
N TYR A 96 -5.36 -6.32 14.90
CA TYR A 96 -4.93 -7.50 14.14
C TYR A 96 -4.16 -7.15 12.85
N ILE A 97 -3.99 -5.85 12.57
CA ILE A 97 -3.12 -5.32 11.49
C ILE A 97 -1.99 -4.45 12.04
N ASP A 98 -1.55 -4.72 13.28
CA ASP A 98 -0.50 -3.98 13.98
C ASP A 98 -0.80 -2.49 14.22
N GLN A 99 -2.09 -2.12 14.22
CA GLN A 99 -2.58 -0.76 14.50
C GLN A 99 -3.27 -0.65 15.86
N ALA A 100 -2.85 -1.46 16.84
CA ALA A 100 -3.37 -1.43 18.21
C ALA A 100 -3.31 -0.03 18.88
N PRO A 101 -2.26 0.80 18.69
CA PRO A 101 -2.25 2.15 19.26
C PRO A 101 -3.41 3.02 18.75
N LEU A 102 -3.77 2.93 17.47
CA LEU A 102 -4.90 3.67 16.90
C LEU A 102 -6.24 3.15 17.45
N TYR A 103 -6.38 1.84 17.63
CA TYR A 103 -7.57 1.26 18.24
C TYR A 103 -7.83 1.80 19.64
N ASN A 104 -6.77 1.95 20.45
CA ASN A 104 -6.88 2.38 21.84
C ASN A 104 -7.21 3.88 22.01
N LEU A 105 -7.06 4.70 20.96
CA LEU A 105 -7.43 6.12 21.00
C LEU A 105 -8.95 6.34 20.85
N ILE A 106 -9.64 5.35 20.28
CA ILE A 106 -11.05 5.45 19.90
C ILE A 106 -11.93 5.12 21.09
N ASP A 107 -12.84 6.04 21.41
CA ASP A 107 -13.90 5.80 22.37
C ASP A 107 -15.17 5.37 21.63
N PHE A 108 -15.51 4.07 21.75
CA PHE A 108 -16.68 3.47 21.12
C PHE A 108 -18.01 3.81 21.79
N TYR A 109 -17.98 4.53 22.91
CA TYR A 109 -19.21 5.06 23.52
C TYR A 109 -19.77 6.26 22.74
N TYR A 110 -18.91 7.00 22.05
CA TYR A 110 -19.29 8.16 21.23
C TYR A 110 -19.21 7.83 19.74
N ASP A 111 -19.98 8.56 18.93
CA ASP A 111 -19.92 8.47 17.48
C ASP A 111 -18.58 9.03 16.93
N TYR A 112 -18.22 8.73 15.67
CA TYR A 112 -16.91 9.13 15.11
C TYR A 112 -16.72 10.65 15.06
N ALA A 113 -17.82 11.39 14.86
CA ALA A 113 -17.81 12.84 14.63
C ALA A 113 -17.85 13.65 15.94
N ASP A 114 -17.99 12.98 17.09
CA ASP A 114 -17.99 13.61 18.39
C ASP A 114 -16.64 14.28 18.67
N THR A 115 -16.67 15.41 19.39
CA THR A 115 -15.44 16.18 19.72
C THR A 115 -14.44 15.33 20.49
N VAL A 116 -14.91 14.35 21.27
CA VAL A 116 -14.05 13.42 22.02
C VAL A 116 -13.11 12.61 21.11
N ASN A 117 -13.61 12.16 19.96
CA ASN A 117 -12.83 11.37 19.00
C ASN A 117 -12.19 12.23 17.89
N LYS A 118 -12.67 13.46 17.69
CA LYS A 118 -12.18 14.37 16.65
C LYS A 118 -10.83 15.01 16.95
N ASP A 119 -10.53 15.23 18.23
CA ASP A 119 -9.37 16.01 18.68
C ASP A 119 -8.20 15.13 19.20
N ARG A 120 -8.24 13.81 18.96
CA ARG A 120 -7.21 12.83 19.33
C ARG A 120 -6.41 12.33 18.13
#